data_AF-A0A176VQS5-F1
#
_entry.id   AF-A0A176VQS5-F1
#
_cell.length_a   1.000
_cell.length_b   1.000
_cell.length_c   1.000
_cell.angle_alpha   90.00
_cell.angle_beta   90.00
_cell.angle_gamma   90.00
#
_symmetry.space_group_name_H-M   'P 1'
#
loop_
_entity.id
_entity.type
_entity.pdbx_description
1 polymer ?
#
loop_
_entity_poly.entity_id
_entity_poly.type
_entity_poly.pdbx_seq_one_letter_code
_entity_poly.pdbx_strand_id
1 'polypeptide(L)'
;MGPEEDGTNPMDEDGDGDAEEQGRDMEAWEKAYAEDRSWEALTEDASGLLLAVDVTQQQRQHRRRFAASKGPRIQRGIIRYVFVVCDFSRAAAEADFKPSRMGAVANCVEAFVREFFDQNPLSHLGLITIRNGVARRLTDLSGSPEAHIRALRANLECSGDASIQNAIDLARGYLSSIPSYGHREVVILYSALSTCDPGDIMDSIAECKKANIRCSVVGLSAEIYICKTLCDKTGGVYSVAISESHLKELVLEHAPPPPAVAESAVASLVRMGFPQRGAEGTVALCACHREVKLGGGYTCPRCKARVCELPTECHICGLTLVSSPHLARSYHHLFPVPGFEEVSVQLQSMGKFDVLRLCYGCQQELPTAAVYPLRVMSLWRCDRFCRKQGNSGSETGVSTLQAALLF
;
A
#
# COMPACT_ATOMS: atom_id res chain seq x y z
N MET A 1 93.30 13.29 -36.28
CA MET A 1 93.87 12.20 -37.10
C MET A 1 93.50 10.90 -36.42
N GLY A 2 92.84 10.00 -37.13
CA GLY A 2 92.41 8.69 -36.65
C GLY A 2 90.99 8.37 -37.14
N PRO A 3 90.82 7.59 -38.23
CA PRO A 3 89.53 7.21 -38.78
C PRO A 3 89.10 5.77 -38.43
N GLU A 4 87.77 5.58 -38.46
CA GLU A 4 86.94 4.47 -38.98
C GLU A 4 87.11 2.99 -38.56
N GLU A 5 85.94 2.31 -38.66
CA GLU A 5 85.63 0.86 -38.73
C GLU A 5 85.48 0.10 -37.40
N ASP A 6 84.63 -0.92 -37.21
CA ASP A 6 83.39 -1.46 -37.81
C ASP A 6 83.05 -2.71 -36.95
N GLY A 7 81.77 -3.13 -36.90
CA GLY A 7 81.40 -4.56 -36.76
C GLY A 7 81.14 -5.20 -35.38
N THR A 8 79.84 -5.37 -35.05
CA THR A 8 79.06 -6.62 -34.69
C THR A 8 79.75 -7.78 -33.93
N ASN A 9 79.16 -8.55 -32.98
CA ASN A 9 77.81 -8.96 -32.49
C ASN A 9 78.05 -9.77 -31.14
N PRO A 10 77.11 -10.47 -30.42
CA PRO A 10 75.68 -10.75 -30.63
C PRO A 10 74.74 -10.67 -29.38
N MET A 11 73.46 -10.88 -29.68
CA MET A 11 72.30 -11.33 -28.87
C MET A 11 72.60 -12.09 -27.56
N ASP A 12 71.77 -11.88 -26.53
CA ASP A 12 70.90 -12.93 -25.97
C ASP A 12 69.75 -12.30 -25.15
N GLU A 13 68.60 -12.96 -25.25
CA GLU A 13 67.27 -12.64 -24.72
C GLU A 13 67.21 -12.61 -23.19
N ASP A 14 66.28 -11.84 -22.61
CA ASP A 14 65.44 -12.21 -21.44
C ASP A 14 64.78 -10.96 -20.84
N GLY A 15 63.45 -10.93 -20.74
CA GLY A 15 62.76 -9.90 -19.94
C GLY A 15 61.28 -9.61 -20.19
N ASP A 16 60.52 -10.42 -20.93
CA ASP A 16 59.04 -10.40 -20.85
C ASP A 16 58.61 -11.17 -19.59
N GLY A 17 58.71 -10.51 -18.42
CA GLY A 17 58.43 -11.14 -17.12
C GLY A 17 57.63 -10.29 -16.13
N ASP A 18 57.41 -9.00 -16.38
CA ASP A 18 56.94 -8.08 -15.33
C ASP A 18 55.42 -7.79 -15.36
N ALA A 19 54.67 -8.40 -16.27
CA ALA A 19 53.22 -8.18 -16.37
C ALA A 19 52.36 -9.28 -15.69
N GLU A 20 52.89 -10.48 -15.45
CA GLU A 20 52.15 -11.58 -14.81
C GLU A 20 52.33 -11.66 -13.29
N GLU A 21 53.35 -11.00 -12.72
CA GLU A 21 53.66 -11.12 -11.30
C GLU A 21 52.76 -10.23 -10.40
N GLN A 22 52.20 -9.13 -10.95
CA GLN A 22 51.27 -8.26 -10.21
C GLN A 22 49.86 -8.87 -10.01
N GLY A 23 49.54 -9.98 -10.68
CA GLY A 23 48.28 -10.71 -10.48
C GLY A 23 48.34 -11.79 -9.38
N ARG A 24 49.54 -12.10 -8.87
CA ARG A 24 49.74 -13.16 -7.86
C ARG A 24 49.53 -12.70 -6.42
N ASP A 25 49.66 -11.40 -6.16
CA ASP A 25 49.58 -10.82 -4.81
C ASP A 25 48.28 -10.06 -4.56
N MET A 26 47.22 -10.40 -5.31
CA MET A 26 45.87 -9.90 -5.01
C MET A 26 45.09 -10.96 -4.24
N GLU A 27 44.58 -10.58 -3.08
CA GLU A 27 43.76 -11.44 -2.23
C GLU A 27 42.47 -11.82 -2.99
N ALA A 28 41.89 -12.98 -2.68
CA ALA A 28 40.75 -13.50 -3.44
C ALA A 28 39.54 -12.54 -3.50
N TRP A 29 39.39 -11.65 -2.52
CA TRP A 29 38.35 -10.61 -2.52
C TRP A 29 38.69 -9.44 -3.46
N GLU A 30 39.97 -9.11 -3.65
CA GLU A 30 40.42 -8.08 -4.59
C GLU A 30 40.22 -8.54 -6.03
N LYS A 31 40.45 -9.83 -6.31
CA LYS A 31 40.14 -10.45 -7.61
C LYS A 31 38.64 -10.47 -7.90
N ALA A 32 37.81 -10.83 -6.91
CA ALA A 32 36.36 -10.80 -7.05
C ALA A 32 35.82 -9.37 -7.29
N TYR A 33 36.38 -8.35 -6.62
CA TYR A 33 36.00 -6.96 -6.83
C TYR A 33 36.49 -6.39 -8.17
N ALA A 34 37.61 -6.91 -8.69
CA ALA A 34 38.16 -6.52 -9.98
C ALA A 34 37.36 -7.08 -11.17
N GLU A 35 36.76 -8.26 -11.02
CA GLU A 35 35.88 -8.87 -12.03
C GLU A 35 34.46 -8.29 -11.99
N ASP A 36 33.95 -7.91 -10.80
CA ASP A 36 32.60 -7.40 -10.58
C ASP A 36 32.55 -5.86 -10.49
N ARG A 37 33.19 -5.17 -11.45
CA ARG A 37 33.15 -3.70 -11.59
C ARG A 37 31.79 -3.21 -12.09
N SER A 38 30.76 -3.42 -11.29
CA SER A 38 29.38 -3.01 -11.57
C SER A 38 29.21 -1.50 -11.88
N TRP A 39 30.16 -0.67 -11.46
CA TRP A 39 30.24 0.76 -11.80
C TRP A 39 30.65 1.05 -13.25
N GLU A 40 31.35 0.15 -13.95
CA GLU A 40 31.69 0.31 -15.37
C GLU A 40 30.49 0.11 -16.30
N ALA A 41 29.44 -0.58 -15.82
CA ALA A 41 28.20 -0.79 -16.55
C ALA A 41 27.20 0.38 -16.43
N LEU A 42 27.50 1.39 -15.62
CA LEU A 42 26.69 2.59 -15.50
C LEU A 42 26.93 3.48 -16.71
N THR A 43 25.87 3.73 -17.48
CA THR A 43 25.94 4.57 -18.67
C THR A 43 25.67 6.02 -18.30
N GLU A 44 26.48 6.94 -18.80
CA GLU A 44 26.28 8.38 -18.63
C GLU A 44 25.40 8.95 -19.75
N ASP A 45 24.59 9.95 -19.41
CA ASP A 45 23.86 10.74 -20.39
C ASP A 45 24.76 11.78 -21.08
N ALA A 46 24.24 12.46 -22.10
CA ALA A 46 24.98 13.48 -22.86
C ALA A 46 25.41 14.71 -22.03
N SER A 47 24.96 14.82 -20.77
CA SER A 47 25.34 15.86 -19.82
C SER A 47 26.33 15.38 -18.74
N GLY A 48 26.79 14.12 -18.82
CA GLY A 48 27.72 13.53 -17.86
C GLY A 48 27.07 13.10 -16.55
N LEU A 49 25.74 12.94 -16.51
CA LEU A 49 25.03 12.35 -15.37
C LEU A 49 24.81 10.85 -15.60
N LEU A 50 25.00 10.05 -14.55
CA LEU A 50 24.74 8.61 -14.59
C LEU A 50 23.24 8.34 -14.81
N LEU A 51 22.92 7.50 -15.78
CA LEU A 51 21.57 7.00 -16.01
C LEU A 51 21.20 6.05 -14.86
N ALA A 52 20.13 6.40 -14.13
CA ALA A 52 19.58 5.50 -13.11
C ALA A 52 19.09 4.20 -13.78
N VAL A 53 19.48 3.05 -13.20
CA VAL A 53 18.96 1.70 -13.56
C VAL A 53 17.44 1.80 -13.72
N ASP A 54 16.88 1.25 -14.80
CA ASP A 54 15.52 1.46 -15.32
C ASP A 54 14.38 1.21 -14.29
N VAL A 55 14.22 2.14 -13.34
CA VAL A 55 13.17 2.17 -12.31
C VAL A 55 11.78 2.23 -12.99
N THR A 56 11.74 2.82 -14.19
CA THR A 56 10.57 2.92 -15.05
C THR A 56 10.08 1.55 -15.52
N GLN A 57 10.97 0.63 -15.89
CA GLN A 57 10.60 -0.74 -16.30
C GLN A 57 10.12 -1.59 -15.13
N GLN A 58 10.75 -1.48 -13.95
CA GLN A 58 10.28 -2.14 -12.73
C GLN A 58 8.89 -1.63 -12.31
N GLN A 59 8.67 -0.31 -12.33
CA GLN A 59 7.35 0.28 -12.09
C GLN A 59 6.33 -0.15 -13.16
N ARG A 60 6.75 -0.32 -14.42
CA ARG A 60 5.88 -0.75 -15.52
C ARG A 60 5.48 -2.23 -15.39
N GLN A 61 6.40 -3.10 -14.97
CA GLN A 61 6.10 -4.50 -14.65
C GLN A 61 5.19 -4.62 -13.42
N HIS A 62 5.43 -3.82 -12.37
CA HIS A 62 4.57 -3.76 -11.19
C HIS A 62 3.14 -3.32 -11.57
N ARG A 63 2.98 -2.28 -12.40
CA ARG A 63 1.67 -1.83 -12.92
C ARG A 63 0.95 -2.88 -13.76
N ARG A 64 1.69 -3.66 -14.57
CA ARG A 64 1.11 -4.78 -15.35
C ARG A 64 0.57 -5.87 -14.45
N ARG A 65 1.28 -6.21 -13.35
CA ARG A 65 0.78 -7.16 -12.34
C ARG A 65 -0.47 -6.65 -11.63
N PHE A 66 -0.52 -5.36 -11.29
CA PHE A 66 -1.66 -4.72 -10.62
C PHE A 66 -2.90 -4.58 -11.52
N ALA A 67 -2.70 -4.41 -12.84
CA ALA A 67 -3.80 -4.37 -13.81
C ALA A 67 -4.37 -5.77 -14.08
N ALA A 68 -3.54 -6.82 -14.04
CA ALA A 68 -3.94 -8.20 -14.28
C ALA A 68 -4.71 -8.83 -13.10
N SER A 69 -4.57 -8.30 -11.88
CA SER A 69 -5.24 -8.85 -10.68
C SER A 69 -6.70 -8.40 -10.50
N LYS A 70 -7.21 -7.47 -11.33
CA LYS A 70 -8.61 -7.05 -11.29
C LYS A 70 -9.49 -7.98 -12.14
N GLY A 71 -9.73 -9.18 -11.61
CA GLY A 71 -10.69 -10.13 -12.16
C GLY A 71 -12.14 -9.60 -12.17
N PRO A 72 -13.04 -10.21 -12.96
CA PRO A 72 -14.41 -9.72 -13.18
C PRO A 72 -15.28 -9.86 -11.93
N ARG A 73 -16.07 -8.82 -11.62
CA ARG A 73 -17.23 -8.78 -10.71
C ARG A 73 -17.20 -9.82 -9.57
N ILE A 74 -16.27 -9.64 -8.65
CA ILE A 74 -16.14 -10.46 -7.44
C ILE A 74 -16.92 -9.77 -6.31
N GLN A 75 -17.64 -10.54 -5.51
CA GLN A 75 -18.26 -10.01 -4.28
C GLN A 75 -17.16 -9.49 -3.35
N ARG A 76 -17.29 -8.24 -2.91
CA ARG A 76 -16.32 -7.58 -2.03
C ARG A 76 -16.97 -7.24 -0.70
N GLY A 77 -16.20 -7.38 0.36
CA GLY A 77 -16.58 -6.96 1.69
C GLY A 77 -16.54 -5.45 1.85
N ILE A 78 -17.67 -4.77 1.72
CA ILE A 78 -17.71 -3.30 1.81
C ILE A 78 -17.47 -2.81 3.24
N ILE A 79 -18.06 -3.48 4.23
CA ILE A 79 -17.92 -3.13 5.64
C ILE A 79 -16.78 -3.95 6.24
N ARG A 80 -15.64 -3.29 6.48
CA ARG A 80 -14.44 -3.91 7.03
C ARG A 80 -14.17 -3.41 8.44
N TYR A 81 -13.66 -4.30 9.27
CA TYR A 81 -13.16 -4.01 10.60
C TYR A 81 -11.72 -4.48 10.66
N VAL A 82 -10.81 -3.51 10.60
CA VAL A 82 -9.38 -3.76 10.43
C VAL A 82 -8.64 -3.35 11.70
N PHE A 83 -7.88 -4.27 12.29
CA PHE A 83 -6.84 -3.90 13.24
C PHE A 83 -5.49 -3.81 12.52
N VAL A 84 -4.84 -2.65 12.62
CA VAL A 84 -3.44 -2.49 12.21
C VAL A 84 -2.58 -2.71 13.45
N VAL A 85 -1.70 -3.70 13.37
CA VAL A 85 -0.76 -4.04 14.42
C VAL A 85 0.62 -3.50 14.02
N CYS A 86 1.16 -2.59 14.82
CA CYS A 86 2.50 -2.03 14.62
C CYS A 86 3.50 -2.66 15.58
N ASP A 87 4.54 -3.30 15.04
CA ASP A 87 5.66 -3.77 15.82
C ASP A 87 6.60 -2.61 16.19
N PHE A 88 6.60 -2.24 17.47
CA PHE A 88 7.51 -1.27 18.08
C PHE A 88 8.43 -1.96 19.12
N SER A 89 8.85 -3.19 18.83
CA SER A 89 9.94 -3.85 19.54
C SER A 89 11.29 -3.16 19.30
N ARG A 90 12.35 -3.64 19.95
CA ARG A 90 13.73 -3.16 19.76
C ARG A 90 14.17 -3.16 18.30
N ALA A 91 13.68 -4.11 17.49
CA ALA A 91 14.03 -4.20 16.08
C ALA A 91 13.50 -3.01 15.26
N ALA A 92 12.44 -2.33 15.74
CA ALA A 92 11.90 -1.15 15.10
C ALA A 92 12.75 0.12 15.34
N ALA A 93 13.71 0.07 16.27
CA ALA A 93 14.64 1.17 16.51
C ALA A 93 15.79 1.22 15.49
N GLU A 94 16.01 0.14 14.73
CA GLU A 94 17.06 0.07 13.71
C GLU A 94 16.84 1.10 12.59
N ALA A 95 17.96 1.56 11.99
CA ALA A 95 17.99 2.67 11.04
C ALA A 95 18.09 2.24 9.58
N ASP A 96 17.52 1.07 9.24
CA ASP A 96 17.42 0.55 7.87
C ASP A 96 16.58 1.45 6.96
N PHE A 97 15.47 1.95 7.50
CA PHE A 97 14.67 3.01 6.89
C PHE A 97 14.93 4.34 7.60
N LYS A 98 14.81 5.46 6.89
CA LYS A 98 15.05 6.79 7.46
C LYS A 98 13.77 7.37 8.08
N PRO A 99 13.83 7.99 9.28
CA PRO A 99 14.96 8.05 10.21
C PRO A 99 15.20 6.75 10.99
N SER A 100 14.15 5.95 11.22
CA SER A 100 14.21 4.59 11.78
C SER A 100 13.07 3.74 11.20
N ARG A 101 13.12 2.42 11.36
CA ARG A 101 12.02 1.52 10.95
C ARG A 101 10.69 1.94 11.57
N MET A 102 10.67 2.29 12.86
CA MET A 102 9.48 2.85 13.55
C MET A 102 8.96 4.11 12.86
N GLY A 103 9.84 5.06 12.55
CA GLY A 103 9.46 6.32 11.91
C GLY A 103 8.85 6.09 10.52
N ALA A 104 9.47 5.21 9.73
CA ALA A 104 8.98 4.83 8.40
C ALA A 104 7.62 4.13 8.48
N VAL A 105 7.46 3.17 9.41
CA VAL A 105 6.19 2.47 9.67
C VAL A 105 5.10 3.46 10.09
N ALA A 106 5.40 4.38 11.02
CA ALA A 106 4.42 5.37 11.48
C ALA A 106 3.94 6.28 10.35
N ASN A 107 4.87 6.73 9.48
CA ASN A 107 4.54 7.53 8.30
C ASN A 107 3.68 6.73 7.29
N CYS A 108 4.00 5.46 7.07
CA CYS A 108 3.22 4.59 6.19
C CYS A 108 1.82 4.32 6.74
N VAL A 109 1.69 4.04 8.04
CA VAL A 109 0.39 3.85 8.70
C VAL A 109 -0.45 5.11 8.65
N GLU A 110 0.14 6.28 8.87
CA GLU A 110 -0.59 7.54 8.75
C GLU A 110 -1.14 7.75 7.33
N ALA A 111 -0.33 7.50 6.29
CA ALA A 111 -0.78 7.56 4.90
C ALA A 111 -1.86 6.51 4.61
N PHE A 112 -1.70 5.30 5.13
CA PHE A 112 -2.66 4.21 5.00
C PHE A 112 -3.99 4.54 5.65
N VAL A 113 -4.01 5.08 6.87
CA VAL A 113 -5.25 5.44 7.58
C VAL A 113 -6.06 6.43 6.74
N ARG A 114 -5.42 7.47 6.18
CA ARG A 114 -6.12 8.45 5.34
C ARG A 114 -6.66 7.82 4.05
N GLU A 115 -5.84 7.06 3.33
CA GLU A 115 -6.27 6.39 2.10
C GLU A 115 -7.37 5.33 2.36
N PHE A 116 -7.26 4.60 3.47
CA PHE A 116 -8.21 3.57 3.88
C PHE A 116 -9.60 4.15 4.10
N PHE A 117 -9.71 5.27 4.83
CA PHE A 117 -11.00 5.91 5.08
C PHE A 117 -11.55 6.68 3.86
N ASP A 118 -10.70 7.12 2.94
CA ASP A 118 -11.13 7.71 1.68
C ASP A 118 -11.82 6.66 0.79
N GLN A 119 -11.17 5.50 0.62
CA GLN A 119 -11.70 4.39 -0.18
C GLN A 119 -12.80 3.59 0.52
N ASN A 120 -12.79 3.51 1.86
CA ASN A 120 -13.68 2.68 2.66
C ASN A 120 -14.30 3.49 3.82
N PRO A 121 -15.19 4.45 3.53
CA PRO A 121 -15.76 5.30 4.57
C PRO A 121 -16.60 4.51 5.59
N LEU A 122 -17.20 3.38 5.22
CA LEU A 122 -18.02 2.56 6.13
C LEU A 122 -17.21 1.66 7.07
N SER A 123 -15.92 1.54 6.83
CA SER A 123 -15.06 0.62 7.57
C SER A 123 -14.60 1.24 8.88
N HIS A 124 -14.24 0.39 9.83
CA HIS A 124 -13.69 0.79 11.11
C HIS A 124 -12.24 0.31 11.19
N LEU A 125 -11.38 1.16 11.76
CA LEU A 125 -9.98 0.86 11.96
C LEU A 125 -9.66 0.93 13.45
N GLY A 126 -8.76 0.07 13.92
CA GLY A 126 -8.20 0.11 15.25
C GLY A 126 -6.68 -0.07 15.18
N LEU A 127 -5.95 0.49 16.14
CA LEU A 127 -4.49 0.37 16.22
C LEU A 127 -4.08 -0.43 17.45
N ILE A 128 -3.20 -1.39 17.24
CA ILE A 128 -2.53 -2.17 18.28
C ILE A 128 -1.02 -2.00 18.10
N THR A 129 -0.29 -1.86 19.19
CA THR A 129 1.17 -1.87 19.19
C THR A 129 1.69 -3.06 19.95
N ILE A 130 2.79 -3.63 19.46
CA ILE A 130 3.54 -4.67 20.15
C ILE A 130 4.81 -4.03 20.71
N ARG A 131 5.02 -4.17 22.03
CA ARG A 131 6.19 -3.64 22.74
C ARG A 131 6.42 -4.42 24.03
N ASN A 132 7.66 -4.67 24.42
CA ASN A 132 8.01 -5.39 25.66
C ASN A 132 7.33 -6.77 25.81
N GLY A 133 7.17 -7.50 24.72
CA GLY A 133 6.50 -8.81 24.71
C GLY A 133 4.98 -8.75 24.91
N VAL A 134 4.38 -7.55 24.93
CA VAL A 134 2.95 -7.35 25.18
C VAL A 134 2.30 -6.60 24.02
N ALA A 135 1.07 -6.97 23.70
CA ALA A 135 0.22 -6.22 22.77
C ALA A 135 -0.66 -5.23 23.54
N ARG A 136 -0.63 -3.96 23.12
CA ARG A 136 -1.45 -2.89 23.69
C ARG A 136 -2.31 -2.26 22.62
N ARG A 137 -3.61 -2.13 22.90
CA ARG A 137 -4.53 -1.36 22.06
C ARG A 137 -4.26 0.14 22.24
N LEU A 138 -3.89 0.82 21.16
CA LEU A 138 -3.76 2.28 21.14
C LEU A 138 -5.11 2.96 20.90
N THR A 139 -5.91 2.42 19.99
CA THR A 139 -7.23 2.95 19.65
C THR A 139 -8.26 1.86 19.44
N ASP A 140 -9.48 2.16 19.83
CA ASP A 140 -10.64 1.31 19.63
C ASP A 140 -11.07 1.35 18.17
N LEU A 141 -11.87 0.36 17.73
CA LEU A 141 -12.43 0.35 16.39
C LEU A 141 -13.31 1.60 16.19
N SER A 142 -12.85 2.52 15.34
CA SER A 142 -13.51 3.80 15.12
C SER A 142 -13.45 4.20 13.65
N GLY A 143 -14.29 5.19 13.29
CA GLY A 143 -14.32 5.79 11.96
C GLY A 143 -13.54 7.09 11.83
N SER A 144 -12.72 7.48 12.84
CA SER A 144 -12.07 8.80 12.91
C SER A 144 -10.58 8.72 12.56
N PRO A 145 -10.14 9.15 11.36
CA PRO A 145 -8.74 9.08 10.94
C PRO A 145 -7.80 9.83 11.89
N GLU A 146 -8.18 11.06 12.27
CA GLU A 146 -7.34 11.94 13.09
C GLU A 146 -7.18 11.45 14.53
N ALA A 147 -8.16 10.71 15.06
CA ALA A 147 -8.02 10.06 16.36
C ALA A 147 -6.92 8.98 16.32
N HIS A 148 -6.90 8.16 15.27
CA HIS A 148 -5.88 7.12 15.08
C HIS A 148 -4.49 7.71 14.85
N ILE A 149 -4.37 8.72 13.99
CA ILE A 149 -3.09 9.36 13.66
C ILE A 149 -2.49 10.03 14.90
N ARG A 150 -3.29 10.79 15.65
CA ARG A 150 -2.81 11.43 16.89
C ARG A 150 -2.36 10.40 17.92
N ALA A 151 -3.14 9.33 18.13
CA ALA A 151 -2.78 8.28 19.07
C ALA A 151 -1.49 7.56 18.67
N LEU A 152 -1.30 7.29 17.37
CA LEU A 152 -0.06 6.70 16.84
C LEU A 152 1.14 7.61 17.10
N ARG A 153 1.05 8.88 16.72
CA ARG A 153 2.15 9.86 16.87
C ARG A 153 2.52 10.12 18.32
N ALA A 154 1.57 10.02 19.24
CA ALA A 154 1.82 10.17 20.67
C ALA A 154 2.53 8.97 21.32
N ASN A 155 2.59 7.80 20.65
CA ASN A 155 3.10 6.55 21.22
C ASN A 155 4.26 5.96 20.38
N LEU A 156 5.14 6.82 19.85
CA LEU A 156 6.31 6.42 19.08
C LEU A 156 7.51 6.11 20.00
N GLU A 157 7.48 4.94 20.61
CA GLU A 157 8.58 4.45 21.45
C GLU A 157 8.85 2.97 21.17
N CYS A 158 10.12 2.62 20.99
CA CYS A 158 10.55 1.24 20.77
C CYS A 158 11.19 0.64 22.01
N SER A 159 10.75 -0.55 22.44
CA SER A 159 11.50 -1.32 23.44
C SER A 159 11.08 -2.80 23.52
N GLY A 160 11.98 -3.62 24.06
CA GLY A 160 11.76 -5.04 24.34
C GLY A 160 11.49 -5.88 23.09
N ASP A 161 10.87 -7.05 23.27
CA ASP A 161 10.64 -8.00 22.18
C ASP A 161 9.22 -7.92 21.60
N ALA A 162 9.03 -8.51 20.42
CA ALA A 162 7.72 -8.62 19.77
C ALA A 162 6.99 -9.90 20.23
N SER A 163 5.65 -9.84 20.34
CA SER A 163 4.78 -11.01 20.55
C SER A 163 3.59 -10.94 19.60
N ILE A 164 3.58 -11.82 18.61
CA ILE A 164 2.50 -11.95 17.63
C ILE A 164 1.27 -12.58 18.29
N GLN A 165 1.45 -13.58 19.15
CA GLN A 165 0.35 -14.28 19.82
C GLN A 165 -0.53 -13.30 20.60
N ASN A 166 0.09 -12.48 21.46
CA ASN A 166 -0.65 -11.48 22.24
C ASN A 166 -1.40 -10.49 21.34
N ALA A 167 -0.84 -10.14 20.18
CA ALA A 167 -1.46 -9.20 19.25
C ALA A 167 -2.69 -9.80 18.56
N ILE A 168 -2.59 -11.03 18.05
CA ILE A 168 -3.71 -11.70 17.39
C ILE A 168 -4.81 -12.07 18.38
N ASP A 169 -4.47 -12.46 19.61
CA ASP A 169 -5.46 -12.77 20.64
C ASP A 169 -6.20 -11.53 21.10
N LEU A 170 -5.49 -10.40 21.29
CA LEU A 170 -6.11 -9.13 21.60
C LEU A 170 -7.03 -8.68 20.47
N ALA A 171 -6.57 -8.74 19.22
CA ALA A 171 -7.38 -8.39 18.05
C ALA A 171 -8.62 -9.29 17.93
N ARG A 172 -8.46 -10.61 18.11
CA ARG A 172 -9.53 -11.61 18.09
C ARG A 172 -10.59 -11.31 19.15
N GLY A 173 -10.19 -10.93 20.36
CA GLY A 173 -11.12 -10.55 21.44
C GLY A 173 -12.09 -9.46 20.98
N TYR A 174 -11.60 -8.40 20.35
CA TYR A 174 -12.44 -7.33 19.81
C TYR A 174 -13.21 -7.75 18.56
N LEU A 175 -12.55 -8.41 17.60
CA LEU A 175 -13.16 -8.81 16.33
C LEU A 175 -14.25 -9.88 16.50
N SER A 176 -14.21 -10.68 17.56
CA SER A 176 -15.21 -11.71 17.85
C SER A 176 -16.60 -11.14 18.14
N SER A 177 -16.67 -9.92 18.69
CA SER A 177 -17.92 -9.21 19.00
C SER A 177 -18.60 -8.62 17.76
N ILE A 178 -17.91 -8.60 16.62
CA ILE A 178 -18.38 -7.95 15.40
C ILE A 178 -19.41 -8.84 14.71
N PRO A 179 -20.51 -8.27 14.19
CA PRO A 179 -21.51 -9.02 13.43
C PRO A 179 -20.92 -9.81 12.27
N SER A 180 -21.57 -10.92 11.90
CA SER A 180 -21.11 -11.82 10.83
C SER A 180 -21.01 -11.19 9.44
N TYR A 181 -21.72 -10.08 9.20
CA TYR A 181 -21.66 -9.33 7.94
C TYR A 181 -20.41 -8.47 7.80
N GLY A 182 -19.69 -8.22 8.90
CA GLY A 182 -18.47 -7.44 8.92
C GLY A 182 -17.27 -8.30 8.58
N HIS A 183 -16.45 -7.85 7.64
CA HIS A 183 -15.19 -8.53 7.35
C HIS A 183 -14.16 -8.20 8.43
N ARG A 184 -13.60 -9.24 9.05
CA ARG A 184 -12.67 -9.13 10.17
C ARG A 184 -11.26 -9.31 9.64
N GLU A 185 -10.43 -8.28 9.78
CA GLU A 185 -9.08 -8.26 9.21
C GLU A 185 -8.07 -7.77 10.23
N VAL A 186 -6.87 -8.35 10.18
CA VAL A 186 -5.70 -7.93 10.94
C VAL A 186 -4.56 -7.72 9.95
N VAL A 187 -3.95 -6.54 9.97
CA VAL A 187 -2.78 -6.20 9.15
C VAL A 187 -1.61 -5.93 10.09
N ILE A 188 -0.59 -6.80 10.08
CA ILE A 188 0.56 -6.70 10.98
C ILE A 188 1.74 -6.13 10.21
N LEU A 189 2.30 -5.02 10.69
CA LEU A 189 3.55 -4.45 10.21
C LEU A 189 4.66 -4.93 11.14
N TYR A 190 5.45 -5.90 10.67
CA TYR A 190 6.36 -6.68 11.51
C TYR A 190 7.82 -6.33 11.23
N SER A 191 8.52 -5.86 12.27
CA SER A 191 9.90 -5.36 12.17
C SER A 191 10.92 -6.39 12.67
N ALA A 192 10.59 -7.15 13.71
CA ALA A 192 11.47 -8.15 14.28
C ALA A 192 11.67 -9.37 13.36
N LEU A 193 12.69 -10.18 13.66
CA LEU A 193 12.95 -11.47 12.98
C LEU A 193 12.50 -12.66 13.82
N SER A 194 12.22 -12.44 15.09
CA SER A 194 11.75 -13.44 16.06
C SER A 194 10.53 -12.90 16.79
N THR A 195 9.69 -13.82 17.26
CA THR A 195 8.54 -13.53 18.14
C THR A 195 8.74 -14.24 19.47
N CYS A 196 8.38 -13.59 20.57
CA CYS A 196 8.51 -14.07 21.94
C CYS A 196 7.10 -14.22 22.52
N ASP A 197 6.51 -15.38 22.28
CA ASP A 197 5.12 -15.68 22.62
C ASP A 197 5.03 -16.59 23.87
N PRO A 198 4.01 -16.40 24.74
CA PRO A 198 3.88 -17.17 25.98
C PRO A 198 3.47 -18.64 25.80
N GLY A 199 2.80 -18.98 24.70
CA GLY A 199 2.31 -20.34 24.42
C GLY A 199 2.47 -20.74 22.96
N ASP A 200 1.72 -21.76 22.53
CA ASP A 200 1.74 -22.19 21.13
C ASP A 200 0.91 -21.24 20.25
N ILE A 201 1.62 -20.52 19.38
CA ILE A 201 1.01 -19.63 18.39
C ILE A 201 0.15 -20.39 17.38
N MET A 202 0.40 -21.68 17.13
CA MET A 202 -0.34 -22.48 16.16
C MET A 202 -1.80 -22.69 16.58
N ASP A 203 -2.04 -22.83 17.88
CA ASP A 203 -3.39 -22.89 18.45
C ASP A 203 -4.11 -21.55 18.26
N SER A 204 -3.40 -20.45 18.52
CA SER A 204 -3.94 -19.09 18.36
C SER A 204 -4.28 -18.79 16.88
N ILE A 205 -3.48 -19.29 15.95
CA ILE A 205 -3.77 -19.23 14.50
C ILE A 205 -5.03 -20.05 14.16
N ALA A 206 -5.19 -21.25 14.74
CA ALA A 206 -6.38 -22.07 14.54
C ALA A 206 -7.65 -21.38 15.08
N GLU A 207 -7.56 -20.72 16.24
CA GLU A 207 -8.65 -19.93 16.79
C GLU A 207 -9.01 -18.72 15.90
N CYS A 208 -8.01 -18.03 15.34
CA CYS A 208 -8.25 -16.94 14.39
C CYS A 208 -8.98 -17.42 13.13
N LYS A 209 -8.57 -18.59 12.59
CA LYS A 209 -9.25 -19.22 11.46
C LYS A 209 -10.70 -19.58 11.80
N LYS A 210 -10.94 -20.18 12.97
CA LYS A 210 -12.29 -20.50 13.46
C LYS A 210 -13.17 -19.26 13.61
N ALA A 211 -12.58 -18.12 13.95
CA ALA A 211 -13.27 -16.84 14.06
C ALA A 211 -13.45 -16.10 12.72
N ASN A 212 -13.07 -16.71 11.58
CA ASN A 212 -13.09 -16.11 10.24
C ASN A 212 -12.35 -14.76 10.18
N ILE A 213 -11.21 -14.66 10.86
CA ILE A 213 -10.35 -13.48 10.84
C ILE A 213 -9.26 -13.70 9.79
N ARG A 214 -9.14 -12.74 8.86
CA ARG A 214 -8.08 -12.73 7.85
C ARG A 214 -6.88 -11.95 8.37
N CYS A 215 -5.73 -12.60 8.49
CA CYS A 215 -4.49 -11.96 8.96
C CYS A 215 -3.49 -11.80 7.82
N SER A 216 -3.13 -10.56 7.48
CA SER A 216 -2.06 -10.26 6.52
C SER A 216 -0.86 -9.66 7.25
N VAL A 217 0.36 -9.94 6.79
CA VAL A 217 1.58 -9.45 7.44
C VAL A 217 2.50 -8.81 6.39
N VAL A 218 3.00 -7.62 6.69
CA VAL A 218 4.05 -6.94 5.93
C VAL A 218 5.31 -6.96 6.78
N GLY A 219 6.27 -7.80 6.41
CA GLY A 219 7.59 -7.88 7.04
C GLY A 219 8.53 -6.82 6.50
N LEU A 220 9.36 -6.23 7.37
CA LEU A 220 10.30 -5.17 6.96
C LEU A 220 11.64 -5.71 6.44
N SER A 221 12.10 -6.87 6.92
CA SER A 221 13.46 -7.36 6.65
C SER A 221 13.47 -8.73 5.96
N ALA A 222 12.93 -9.75 6.62
CA ALA A 222 12.99 -11.13 6.12
C ALA A 222 11.64 -11.83 6.24
N GLU A 223 11.53 -12.94 5.51
CA GLU A 223 10.39 -13.84 5.61
C GLU A 223 10.46 -14.71 6.87
N ILE A 224 9.39 -14.69 7.67
CA ILE A 224 9.28 -15.50 8.89
C ILE A 224 8.26 -16.62 8.67
N TYR A 225 8.69 -17.86 8.92
CA TYR A 225 7.88 -19.06 8.74
C TYR A 225 6.52 -19.00 9.44
N ILE A 226 6.49 -18.51 10.69
CA ILE A 226 5.26 -18.39 11.49
C ILE A 226 4.31 -17.36 10.87
N CYS A 227 4.82 -16.19 10.44
CA CYS A 227 4.02 -15.16 9.78
C CYS A 227 3.43 -15.64 8.45
N LYS A 228 4.22 -16.37 7.66
CA LYS A 228 3.77 -17.01 6.41
C LYS A 228 2.65 -18.00 6.70
N THR A 229 2.85 -18.89 7.67
CA THR A 229 1.87 -19.89 8.08
C THR A 229 0.57 -19.26 8.60
N LEU A 230 0.66 -18.15 9.35
CA LEU A 230 -0.50 -17.36 9.79
C LEU A 230 -1.30 -16.82 8.58
N CYS A 231 -0.63 -16.23 7.60
CA CYS A 231 -1.27 -15.68 6.40
C CYS A 231 -1.94 -16.79 5.58
N ASP A 232 -1.22 -17.89 5.30
CA ASP A 232 -1.71 -19.00 4.49
C ASP A 232 -2.93 -19.69 5.13
N LYS A 233 -2.90 -19.89 6.46
CA LYS A 233 -4.02 -20.53 7.18
C LYS A 233 -5.25 -19.64 7.29
N THR A 234 -5.09 -18.33 7.35
CA THR A 234 -6.19 -17.35 7.51
C THR A 234 -6.67 -16.72 6.19
N GLY A 235 -6.03 -17.06 5.06
CA GLY A 235 -6.35 -16.50 3.74
C GLY A 235 -5.91 -15.04 3.57
N GLY A 236 -4.90 -14.62 4.35
CA GLY A 236 -4.24 -13.33 4.19
C GLY A 236 -3.09 -13.36 3.20
N VAL A 237 -2.31 -12.28 3.15
CA VAL A 237 -1.14 -12.15 2.27
C VAL A 237 0.08 -11.83 3.11
N TYR A 238 1.19 -12.49 2.83
CA TYR A 238 2.49 -12.16 3.38
C TYR A 238 3.34 -11.44 2.35
N SER A 239 3.95 -10.32 2.72
CA SER A 239 4.81 -9.55 1.83
C SER A 239 6.01 -8.99 2.59
N VAL A 240 7.15 -8.86 1.91
CA VAL A 240 8.38 -8.35 2.50
C VAL A 240 8.79 -7.06 1.79
N ALA A 241 8.97 -5.99 2.56
CA ALA A 241 9.43 -4.71 2.05
C ALA A 241 10.92 -4.77 1.73
N ILE A 242 11.31 -4.10 0.65
CA ILE A 242 12.72 -4.00 0.19
C ILE A 242 13.23 -2.57 0.39
N SER A 243 12.36 -1.60 0.15
CA SER A 243 12.63 -0.16 0.28
C SER A 243 11.48 0.54 1.01
N GLU A 244 11.69 1.77 1.45
CA GLU A 244 10.65 2.58 2.08
C GLU A 244 9.47 2.85 1.12
N SER A 245 9.76 3.08 -0.17
CA SER A 245 8.72 3.23 -1.19
C SER A 245 7.92 1.94 -1.37
N HIS A 246 8.60 0.79 -1.40
CA HIS A 246 7.96 -0.51 -1.51
C HIS A 246 7.10 -0.82 -0.27
N LEU A 247 7.57 -0.50 0.94
CA LEU A 247 6.78 -0.62 2.18
C LEU A 247 5.48 0.18 2.06
N LYS A 248 5.56 1.43 1.62
CA LYS A 248 4.36 2.27 1.43
C LYS A 248 3.40 1.65 0.42
N GLU A 249 3.89 1.11 -0.69
CA GLU A 249 3.07 0.43 -1.70
C GLU A 249 2.37 -0.81 -1.13
N LEU A 250 3.10 -1.69 -0.44
CA LEU A 250 2.56 -2.90 0.17
C LEU A 250 1.48 -2.60 1.21
N VAL A 251 1.70 -1.59 2.05
CA VAL A 251 0.70 -1.19 3.05
C VAL A 251 -0.55 -0.62 2.38
N LEU A 252 -0.38 0.21 1.34
CA LEU A 252 -1.51 0.79 0.60
C LEU A 252 -2.28 -0.24 -0.23
N GLU A 253 -1.68 -1.38 -0.59
CA GLU A 253 -2.38 -2.48 -1.26
C GLU A 253 -3.50 -3.09 -0.41
N HIS A 254 -3.42 -2.96 0.91
CA HIS A 254 -4.48 -3.38 1.84
C HIS A 254 -5.63 -2.37 1.96
N ALA A 255 -5.51 -1.18 1.36
CA ALA A 255 -6.57 -0.16 1.38
C ALA A 255 -7.82 -0.61 0.61
N PRO A 256 -7.76 -1.10 -0.64
CA PRO A 256 -8.95 -1.64 -1.29
C PRO A 256 -9.48 -2.90 -0.58
N PRO A 257 -10.81 -3.12 -0.57
CA PRO A 257 -11.43 -4.29 0.02
C PRO A 257 -11.00 -5.55 -0.76
N PRO A 258 -10.51 -6.59 -0.07
CA PRO A 258 -10.15 -7.82 -0.75
C PRO A 258 -11.37 -8.54 -1.32
N PRO A 259 -11.18 -9.44 -2.30
CA PRO A 259 -12.25 -10.33 -2.75
C PRO A 259 -12.73 -11.19 -1.58
N ALA A 260 -14.05 -11.27 -1.40
CA ALA A 260 -14.64 -12.11 -0.36
C ALA A 260 -14.43 -13.59 -0.72
N VAL A 261 -13.94 -14.38 0.24
CA VAL A 261 -13.94 -15.84 0.13
C VAL A 261 -15.39 -16.32 0.18
N ALA A 262 -15.75 -17.30 -0.63
CA ALA A 262 -17.13 -17.77 -0.80
C ALA A 262 -17.84 -18.12 0.54
N GLU A 263 -17.10 -18.61 1.53
CA GLU A 263 -17.62 -18.96 2.86
C GLU A 263 -18.01 -17.74 3.72
N SER A 264 -17.33 -16.60 3.53
CA SER A 264 -17.60 -15.33 4.23
C SER A 264 -18.51 -14.39 3.44
N ALA A 265 -19.06 -14.85 2.31
CA ALA A 265 -19.83 -14.07 1.37
C ALA A 265 -21.36 -14.10 1.64
N VAL A 266 -21.77 -14.39 2.88
CA VAL A 266 -23.20 -14.43 3.22
C VAL A 266 -23.78 -13.01 3.16
N ALA A 267 -24.66 -12.77 2.18
CA ALA A 267 -25.32 -11.49 2.02
C ALA A 267 -26.24 -11.21 3.22
N SER A 268 -25.95 -10.13 3.95
CA SER A 268 -26.74 -9.68 5.09
C SER A 268 -27.28 -8.29 4.83
N LEU A 269 -28.56 -8.08 5.14
CA LEU A 269 -29.21 -6.79 4.99
C LEU A 269 -28.98 -5.93 6.24
N VAL A 270 -28.15 -4.90 6.13
CA VAL A 270 -27.89 -3.95 7.21
C VAL A 270 -28.81 -2.74 7.07
N ARG A 271 -29.50 -2.36 8.15
CA ARG A 271 -30.33 -1.15 8.19
C ARG A 271 -29.43 0.06 8.43
N MET A 272 -29.45 1.02 7.50
CA MET A 272 -28.72 2.29 7.61
C MET A 272 -29.68 3.48 7.72
N GLY A 273 -29.23 4.55 8.37
CA GLY A 273 -29.95 5.82 8.47
C GLY A 273 -29.22 6.93 7.72
N PHE A 274 -29.97 7.71 6.95
CA PHE A 274 -29.46 8.92 6.29
C PHE A 274 -29.89 10.15 7.09
N PRO A 275 -29.02 10.68 7.97
CA PRO A 275 -29.37 11.84 8.77
C PRO A 275 -29.35 13.12 7.94
N GLN A 276 -30.23 14.05 8.26
CA GLN A 276 -30.21 15.39 7.70
C GLN A 276 -29.25 16.28 8.49
N ARG A 277 -28.49 17.12 7.78
CA ARG A 277 -27.63 18.13 8.38
C ARG A 277 -28.49 19.31 8.87
N GLY A 278 -28.38 19.64 10.15
CA GLY A 278 -29.07 20.79 10.73
C GLY A 278 -28.47 22.12 10.27
N ALA A 279 -29.25 23.19 10.35
CA ALA A 279 -28.81 24.54 9.99
C ALA A 279 -27.59 24.98 10.83
N GLU A 280 -26.61 25.60 10.15
CA GLU A 280 -25.45 26.24 10.77
C GLU A 280 -25.95 27.45 11.59
N GLY A 281 -25.77 27.40 12.91
CA GLY A 281 -26.25 28.44 13.84
C GLY A 281 -27.12 27.92 14.99
N THR A 282 -27.58 26.66 14.93
CA THR A 282 -28.27 26.05 16.07
C THR A 282 -27.29 25.48 17.09
N VAL A 283 -27.41 25.91 18.34
CA VAL A 283 -26.70 25.33 19.49
C VAL A 283 -27.35 23.99 19.82
N ALA A 284 -26.58 22.91 19.86
CA ALA A 284 -27.12 21.64 20.29
C ALA A 284 -26.12 20.77 21.05
N LEU A 285 -26.67 20.01 21.99
CA LEU A 285 -25.94 18.99 22.73
C LEU A 285 -25.70 17.79 21.81
N CYS A 286 -24.44 17.45 21.56
CA CYS A 286 -24.08 16.28 20.78
C CYS A 286 -24.14 15.03 21.66
N ALA A 287 -24.84 13.98 21.21
CA ALA A 287 -24.94 12.72 21.95
C ALA A 287 -23.60 11.97 22.06
N CYS A 288 -22.64 12.25 21.16
CA CYS A 288 -21.32 11.61 21.13
C CYS A 288 -20.39 12.09 22.25
N HIS A 289 -20.29 13.41 22.42
CA HIS A 289 -19.34 14.03 23.36
C HIS A 289 -20.03 14.53 24.64
N ARG A 290 -21.37 14.57 24.66
CA ARG A 290 -22.17 15.24 25.71
C ARG A 290 -21.78 16.71 25.91
N GLU A 291 -21.19 17.30 24.87
CA GLU A 291 -20.77 18.69 24.81
C GLU A 291 -21.71 19.47 23.89
N VAL A 292 -21.88 20.74 24.23
CA VAL A 292 -22.62 21.68 23.41
C VAL A 292 -21.72 22.11 22.27
N LYS A 293 -22.07 21.76 21.03
CA LYS A 293 -21.36 22.22 19.84
C LYS A 293 -22.20 23.27 19.09
N LEU A 294 -21.51 24.32 18.66
CA LEU A 294 -22.03 25.36 17.76
C LEU A 294 -21.83 24.87 16.33
N GLY A 295 -22.90 24.63 15.58
CA GLY A 295 -22.82 24.27 14.15
C GLY A 295 -23.66 23.06 13.75
N GLY A 296 -23.82 22.88 12.43
CA GLY A 296 -24.73 21.91 11.81
C GLY A 296 -24.32 20.45 12.04
N GLY A 297 -24.84 19.85 13.11
CA GLY A 297 -24.77 18.42 13.38
C GLY A 297 -25.79 17.61 12.59
N TYR A 298 -25.63 16.29 12.59
CA TYR A 298 -26.49 15.34 11.89
C TYR A 298 -27.57 14.81 12.81
N THR A 299 -28.83 14.80 12.36
CA THR A 299 -29.96 14.33 13.16
C THR A 299 -30.32 12.89 12.78
N CYS A 300 -30.24 11.97 13.73
CA CYS A 300 -30.62 10.57 13.53
C CYS A 300 -32.09 10.45 13.10
N PRO A 301 -32.42 9.73 12.01
CA PRO A 301 -33.80 9.62 11.55
C PRO A 301 -34.71 8.85 12.51
N ARG A 302 -34.17 7.90 13.29
CA ARG A 302 -34.92 7.02 14.20
C ARG A 302 -35.18 7.65 15.57
N CYS A 303 -34.14 8.04 16.30
CA CYS A 303 -34.28 8.56 17.67
C CYS A 303 -34.12 10.08 17.79
N LYS A 304 -33.89 10.79 16.67
CA LYS A 304 -33.67 12.24 16.63
C LYS A 304 -32.45 12.74 17.44
N ALA A 305 -31.58 11.84 17.90
CA ALA A 305 -30.32 12.20 18.51
C ALA A 305 -29.44 12.98 17.54
N ARG A 306 -28.74 14.00 18.03
CA ARG A 306 -27.75 14.74 17.23
C ARG A 306 -26.36 14.13 17.37
N VAL A 307 -25.70 13.98 16.22
CA VAL A 307 -24.39 13.37 16.06
C VAL A 307 -23.48 14.38 15.36
N CYS A 308 -22.22 14.40 15.78
CA CYS A 308 -21.25 15.40 15.34
C CYS A 308 -20.68 15.10 13.93
N GLU A 309 -20.35 13.84 13.67
CA GLU A 309 -19.61 13.41 12.47
C GLU A 309 -20.24 12.14 11.88
N LEU A 310 -20.04 11.94 10.58
CA LEU A 310 -20.44 10.74 9.85
C LEU A 310 -19.21 10.16 9.13
N PRO A 311 -19.18 8.84 8.89
CA PRO A 311 -20.17 7.84 9.32
C PRO A 311 -19.93 7.38 10.75
N THR A 312 -21.01 7.17 11.51
CA THR A 312 -20.94 6.76 12.92
C THR A 312 -22.18 5.95 13.32
N GLU A 313 -22.06 5.13 14.37
CA GLU A 313 -23.22 4.46 14.97
C GLU A 313 -23.91 5.38 15.98
N CYS A 314 -25.24 5.43 15.94
CA CYS A 314 -26.00 6.24 16.88
C CYS A 314 -25.99 5.64 18.30
N HIS A 315 -25.37 6.33 19.26
CA HIS A 315 -25.26 5.89 20.66
C HIS A 315 -26.58 5.65 21.42
N ILE A 316 -27.71 6.12 20.89
CA ILE A 316 -29.03 5.91 21.53
C ILE A 316 -29.77 4.70 20.94
N CYS A 317 -29.72 4.52 19.62
CA CYS A 317 -30.55 3.51 18.93
C CYS A 317 -29.78 2.44 18.13
N GLY A 318 -28.45 2.51 18.12
CA GLY A 318 -27.58 1.56 17.41
C GLY A 318 -27.69 1.58 15.89
N LEU A 319 -28.37 2.58 15.31
CA LEU A 319 -28.50 2.70 13.86
C LEU A 319 -27.22 3.28 13.26
N THR A 320 -26.63 2.60 12.28
CA THR A 320 -25.49 3.12 11.51
C THR A 320 -25.93 4.32 10.67
N LEU A 321 -25.33 5.48 10.93
CA LEU A 321 -25.63 6.73 10.23
C LEU A 321 -24.59 6.99 9.15
N VAL A 322 -25.07 7.20 7.92
CA VAL A 322 -24.23 7.31 6.73
C VAL A 322 -24.77 8.43 5.83
N SER A 323 -23.90 9.12 5.12
CA SER A 323 -24.28 10.09 4.08
C SER A 323 -24.26 9.42 2.69
N SER A 324 -25.07 9.91 1.74
CA SER A 324 -25.05 9.40 0.37
C SER A 324 -23.65 9.45 -0.28
N PRO A 325 -22.83 10.51 -0.09
CA PRO A 325 -21.45 10.55 -0.58
C PRO A 325 -20.55 9.43 -0.02
N HIS A 326 -20.76 8.96 1.21
CA HIS A 326 -19.97 7.87 1.77
C HIS A 326 -20.26 6.55 1.06
N LEU A 327 -21.53 6.29 0.74
CA LEU A 327 -21.88 5.14 -0.08
C LEU A 327 -21.34 5.30 -1.51
N ALA A 328 -21.52 6.47 -2.11
CA ALA A 328 -21.01 6.84 -3.44
C ALA A 328 -19.53 6.47 -3.60
N ARG A 329 -18.71 6.85 -2.61
CA ARG A 329 -17.28 6.51 -2.60
C ARG A 329 -17.05 5.00 -2.61
N SER A 330 -17.81 4.16 -1.94
CA SER A 330 -17.58 2.71 -1.98
C SER A 330 -18.00 2.01 -3.29
N TYR A 331 -18.75 2.67 -4.19
CA TYR A 331 -19.22 2.05 -5.44
C TYR A 331 -18.09 1.74 -6.44
N HIS A 332 -16.94 2.42 -6.39
CA HIS A 332 -15.83 2.14 -7.31
C HIS A 332 -15.28 0.72 -7.17
N HIS A 333 -15.43 0.11 -5.99
CA HIS A 333 -15.08 -1.30 -5.76
C HIS A 333 -16.09 -2.27 -6.38
N LEU A 334 -17.35 -1.87 -6.49
CA LEU A 334 -18.43 -2.68 -7.08
C LEU A 334 -18.41 -2.64 -8.61
N PHE A 335 -18.07 -1.48 -9.17
CA PHE A 335 -18.01 -1.23 -10.61
C PHE A 335 -16.61 -0.72 -10.99
N PRO A 336 -15.60 -1.60 -10.98
CA PRO A 336 -14.24 -1.19 -11.30
C PRO A 336 -14.15 -0.67 -12.74
N VAL A 337 -13.44 0.45 -12.91
CA VAL A 337 -13.14 0.99 -14.25
C VAL A 337 -12.23 0.00 -14.99
N PRO A 338 -12.58 -0.43 -16.21
CA PRO A 338 -11.72 -1.33 -17.00
C PRO A 338 -10.38 -0.65 -17.30
N GLY A 339 -9.31 -1.44 -17.29
CA GLY A 339 -7.98 -0.96 -17.67
C GLY A 339 -7.96 -0.53 -19.14
N PHE A 340 -7.15 0.48 -19.44
CA PHE A 340 -6.86 0.84 -20.81
C PHE A 340 -5.82 -0.11 -21.42
N GLU A 341 -5.95 -0.42 -22.70
CA GLU A 341 -5.06 -1.32 -23.42
C GLU A 341 -3.86 -0.56 -23.99
N GLU A 342 -2.63 -0.86 -23.57
CA GLU A 342 -1.44 -0.19 -24.09
C GLU A 342 -1.13 -0.63 -25.53
N VAL A 343 -1.17 0.30 -26.49
CA VAL A 343 -0.78 0.09 -27.89
C VAL A 343 0.46 0.90 -28.23
N SER A 344 1.48 0.20 -28.74
CA SER A 344 2.67 0.83 -29.32
C SER A 344 2.35 1.32 -30.72
N VAL A 345 2.30 2.64 -30.91
CA VAL A 345 2.15 3.21 -32.25
C VAL A 345 3.52 3.24 -32.91
N GLN A 346 3.80 2.27 -33.77
CA GLN A 346 4.89 2.35 -34.74
C GLN A 346 4.30 3.01 -36.00
N LEU A 347 4.77 4.21 -36.34
CA LEU A 347 4.21 5.07 -37.40
C LEU A 347 4.19 4.48 -38.82
N GLN A 348 4.63 3.24 -39.05
CA GLN A 348 4.95 2.74 -40.39
C GLN A 348 3.83 1.98 -41.11
N SER A 349 2.63 1.80 -40.55
CA SER A 349 1.55 1.10 -41.28
C SER A 349 0.11 1.55 -40.98
N MET A 350 -0.17 2.86 -40.96
CA MET A 350 -1.54 3.36 -40.75
C MET A 350 -2.04 4.25 -41.89
N GLY A 351 -2.21 3.69 -43.08
CA GLY A 351 -2.97 4.32 -44.17
C GLY A 351 -4.49 4.43 -43.94
N LYS A 352 -4.98 4.31 -42.69
CA LYS A 352 -6.42 4.35 -42.35
C LYS A 352 -6.79 5.01 -41.01
N PHE A 353 -5.83 5.56 -40.26
CA PHE A 353 -6.13 6.25 -38.99
C PHE A 353 -5.52 7.66 -38.99
N ASP A 354 -6.08 8.53 -39.83
CA ASP A 354 -5.86 9.99 -39.78
C ASP A 354 -6.50 10.67 -38.55
N VAL A 355 -7.09 9.89 -37.64
CA VAL A 355 -7.95 10.41 -36.58
C VAL A 355 -7.23 10.29 -35.23
N LEU A 356 -6.86 11.48 -34.72
CA LEU A 356 -6.46 11.82 -33.35
C LEU A 356 -4.96 11.92 -33.05
N ARG A 357 -4.25 12.92 -33.60
CA ARG A 357 -2.96 13.36 -33.00
C ARG A 357 -3.11 13.94 -31.57
N LEU A 358 -4.33 14.05 -31.06
CA LEU A 358 -4.66 14.70 -29.79
C LEU A 358 -5.19 13.69 -28.78
N CYS A 359 -4.79 13.85 -27.52
CA CYS A 359 -5.33 13.15 -26.38
C CYS A 359 -6.80 13.53 -26.17
N TYR A 360 -7.71 12.57 -26.06
CA TYR A 360 -9.12 12.87 -25.83
C TYR A 360 -9.40 13.61 -24.52
N GLY A 361 -8.68 13.28 -23.44
CA GLY A 361 -8.95 13.83 -22.12
C GLY A 361 -8.47 15.27 -21.90
N CYS A 362 -7.34 15.65 -22.51
CA CYS A 362 -6.74 16.98 -22.32
C CYS A 362 -6.49 17.74 -23.63
N GLN A 363 -6.85 17.16 -24.77
CA GLN A 363 -6.70 17.74 -26.11
C GLN A 363 -5.25 18.14 -26.46
N GLN A 364 -4.25 17.58 -25.78
CA GLN A 364 -2.83 17.81 -26.09
C GLN A 364 -2.30 16.82 -27.11
N GLU A 365 -1.32 17.24 -27.93
CA GLU A 365 -0.69 16.38 -28.93
C GLU A 365 0.04 15.18 -28.31
N LEU A 366 -0.07 14.03 -28.98
CA LEU A 366 0.55 12.78 -28.59
C LEU A 366 2.00 12.71 -29.15
N PRO A 367 3.03 12.58 -28.29
CA PRO A 367 4.41 12.36 -28.74
C PRO A 367 4.60 11.21 -29.75
N THR A 368 5.45 11.41 -30.75
CA THR A 368 5.64 10.47 -31.88
C THR A 368 6.22 9.09 -31.48
N ALA A 369 6.75 8.94 -30.26
CA ALA A 369 7.44 7.73 -29.80
C ALA A 369 6.99 7.28 -28.39
N ALA A 370 5.67 7.16 -28.16
CA ALA A 370 5.16 6.66 -26.89
C ALA A 370 4.11 5.55 -27.08
N VAL A 371 3.98 4.72 -26.04
CA VAL A 371 2.96 3.67 -25.94
C VAL A 371 1.70 4.30 -25.34
N TYR A 372 0.57 4.15 -26.03
CA TYR A 372 -0.68 4.83 -25.68
C TYR A 372 -1.78 3.86 -25.22
N PRO A 373 -2.48 4.17 -24.12
CA PRO A 373 -3.68 3.45 -23.71
C PRO A 373 -4.84 3.63 -24.71
N LEU A 374 -5.52 2.53 -25.08
CA LEU A 374 -6.58 2.46 -26.08
C LEU A 374 -7.94 2.13 -25.42
N ARG A 375 -8.86 3.06 -25.65
CA ARG A 375 -10.33 3.03 -25.66
C ARG A 375 -10.81 4.41 -26.16
N VAL A 376 -10.04 5.45 -25.80
CA VAL A 376 -9.89 6.70 -26.54
C VAL A 376 -8.42 7.11 -26.41
N MET A 377 -7.75 7.51 -27.50
CA MET A 377 -6.30 7.76 -27.48
C MET A 377 -6.00 8.87 -26.46
N SER A 378 -5.32 8.52 -25.37
CA SER A 378 -5.14 9.41 -24.23
C SER A 378 -3.69 9.38 -23.74
N LEU A 379 -3.18 10.56 -23.36
CA LEU A 379 -1.86 10.69 -22.76
C LEU A 379 -1.81 9.91 -21.45
N TRP A 380 -0.63 9.37 -21.14
CA TRP A 380 -0.39 8.60 -19.92
C TRP A 380 -0.71 9.38 -18.62
N ARG A 381 -0.60 10.72 -18.67
CA ARG A 381 -1.03 11.62 -17.58
C ARG A 381 -2.55 11.61 -17.38
N CYS A 382 -3.32 11.56 -18.47
CA CYS A 382 -4.78 11.44 -18.41
C CYS A 382 -5.20 10.05 -17.94
N ASP A 383 -4.54 8.98 -18.39
CA ASP A 383 -4.78 7.63 -17.86
C ASP A 383 -4.52 7.58 -16.34
N ARG A 384 -3.38 8.10 -15.88
CA ARG A 384 -3.07 8.17 -14.44
C ARG A 384 -4.09 9.00 -13.67
N PHE A 385 -4.57 10.10 -14.24
CA PHE A 385 -5.60 10.94 -13.64
C PHE A 385 -6.95 10.22 -13.56
N CYS A 386 -7.41 9.61 -14.65
CA CYS A 386 -8.65 8.84 -14.71
C CYS A 386 -8.63 7.63 -13.76
N ARG A 387 -7.50 6.92 -13.64
CA ARG A 387 -7.35 5.81 -12.69
C ARG A 387 -7.36 6.29 -11.23
N LYS A 388 -6.73 7.42 -10.94
CA LYS A 388 -6.75 8.01 -9.59
C LYS A 388 -8.14 8.53 -9.23
N GLN A 389 -8.78 9.30 -10.11
CA GLN A 389 -10.12 9.89 -9.90
C GLN A 389 -11.23 8.85 -9.92
N GLY A 390 -11.14 7.85 -10.80
CA GLY A 390 -12.05 6.70 -10.83
C GLY A 390 -11.95 5.83 -9.58
N ASN A 391 -10.81 5.84 -8.88
CA ASN A 391 -10.66 5.25 -7.55
C ASN A 391 -11.04 6.20 -6.40
N SER A 392 -10.95 7.52 -6.58
CA SER A 392 -11.24 8.53 -5.53
C SER A 392 -12.65 9.14 -5.58
N GLY A 393 -13.55 8.61 -6.42
CA GLY A 393 -14.99 8.88 -6.34
C GLY A 393 -15.43 10.33 -6.56
N SER A 394 -14.72 11.13 -7.37
CA SER A 394 -15.20 12.48 -7.71
C SER A 394 -16.37 12.43 -8.69
N GLU A 395 -17.53 12.97 -8.28
CA GLU A 395 -18.78 12.98 -9.07
C GLU A 395 -18.63 13.67 -10.43
N THR A 396 -17.68 14.58 -10.59
CA THR A 396 -17.43 15.33 -11.83
C THR A 396 -16.74 14.49 -12.92
N GLY A 397 -16.16 13.34 -12.59
CA GLY A 397 -15.51 12.45 -13.55
C GLY A 397 -16.44 11.35 -14.09
N VAL A 398 -17.36 10.86 -13.26
CA VAL A 398 -18.19 9.70 -13.58
C VAL A 398 -19.31 10.04 -14.57
N SER A 399 -19.92 11.22 -14.48
CA SER A 399 -20.98 11.66 -15.41
C SER A 399 -20.46 11.83 -16.85
N THR A 400 -19.22 12.28 -16.99
CA THR A 400 -18.57 12.48 -18.30
C THR A 400 -18.08 11.16 -18.89
N LEU A 401 -17.67 10.21 -18.05
CA LEU A 401 -17.25 8.87 -18.47
C LEU A 401 -18.41 7.96 -18.87
N GLN A 402 -19.55 8.03 -18.18
CA GLN A 402 -20.74 7.24 -18.55
C GLN A 402 -21.39 7.72 -19.84
N ALA A 403 -21.37 9.03 -20.13
CA ALA A 403 -21.88 9.57 -21.38
C ALA A 403 -21.04 9.14 -22.61
N ALA A 404 -19.73 8.89 -22.42
CA ALA A 404 -18.82 8.45 -23.48
C ALA A 404 -18.79 6.92 -23.69
N LEU A 405 -19.43 6.12 -22.84
CA LEU A 405 -19.49 4.65 -22.95
C LEU A 405 -20.74 4.16 -23.70
N LEU A 406 -21.67 5.06 -24.04
CA LEU A 406 -22.93 4.75 -24.74
C LEU A 406 -22.95 5.18 -26.22
N PHE A 407 -21.83 5.66 -26.77
CA PHE A 407 -21.69 5.97 -28.19
C PHE A 407 -20.35 5.51 -28.76
#